data_AF-A0A849FZ50-F1
#
_entry.id   AF-A0A849FZ50-F1
#
_cell.length_a   1.000
_cell.length_b   1.000
_cell.length_c   1.000
_cell.angle_alpha   90.00
_cell.angle_beta   90.00
_cell.angle_gamma   90.00
#
_symmetry.space_group_name_H-M   'P 1'
#
loop_
_entity.id
_entity.type
_entity.pdbx_description
1 polymer ?
#
loop_
_entity_poly.entity_id
_entity_poly.type
_entity_poly.pdbx_seq_one_letter_code
_entity_poly.pdbx_strand_id
1 'polypeptide(L)'
;YAFINRFSGPYAIAYWTMMTCNVISPQLFWIRRLRRSLGFTFFMSIVVNIGMWFERYVIIVTSLHRDYVPSSWTMFHPTFVDVGVFIGTIGIFFTLFLLFARFFPVLALNELKSILKISGEEYKNKD
;
A
#
# COMPACT_ATOMS: atom_id res chain seq x y z
N TYR A 1 -26.20 -6.67 -10.81
CA TYR A 1 -26.10 -5.20 -10.99
C TYR A 1 -24.90 -4.57 -10.28
N ALA A 2 -24.47 -5.02 -9.09
CA ALA A 2 -23.32 -4.44 -8.37
C ALA A 2 -21.98 -4.49 -9.12
N PHE A 3 -21.65 -5.59 -9.79
CA PHE A 3 -20.39 -5.73 -10.55
C PHE A 3 -20.37 -4.88 -11.84
N ILE A 4 -21.49 -4.78 -12.56
CA ILE A 4 -21.60 -3.92 -13.76
C ILE A 4 -21.45 -2.44 -13.40
N ASN A 5 -21.99 -2.02 -12.25
CA ASN A 5 -21.84 -0.66 -11.76
C ASN A 5 -20.41 -0.33 -11.29
N ARG A 6 -19.63 -1.34 -10.86
CA ARG A 6 -18.19 -1.17 -10.59
C ARG A 6 -17.36 -1.09 -11.87
N PHE A 7 -17.75 -1.83 -12.91
CA PHE A 7 -17.02 -1.92 -14.18
C PHE A 7 -17.28 -0.73 -15.12
N SER A 8 -18.53 -0.23 -15.17
CA SER A 8 -18.97 0.83 -16.10
C SER A 8 -19.71 1.99 -15.42
N GLY A 9 -19.82 2.01 -14.10
CA GLY A 9 -20.49 3.09 -13.37
C GLY A 9 -19.59 4.30 -13.09
N PRO A 10 -20.07 5.29 -12.31
CA PRO A 10 -19.38 6.56 -12.09
C PRO A 10 -18.02 6.43 -11.36
N TYR A 11 -17.77 5.31 -10.67
CA TYR A 11 -16.48 5.00 -10.02
C TYR A 11 -15.62 4.01 -10.81
N ALA A 12 -15.92 3.76 -12.09
CA ALA A 12 -15.18 2.81 -12.92
C ALA A 12 -13.69 3.13 -13.01
N ILE A 13 -13.31 4.41 -13.09
CA ILE A 13 -11.90 4.83 -13.13
C ILE A 13 -11.16 4.33 -11.88
N ALA A 14 -11.75 4.48 -10.68
CA ALA A 14 -11.15 4.01 -9.44
C ALA A 14 -11.01 2.47 -9.41
N TYR A 15 -11.99 1.75 -9.95
CA TYR A 15 -11.95 0.29 -10.09
C TYR A 15 -10.86 -0.18 -11.07
N TRP A 16 -10.74 0.48 -12.23
CA TRP A 16 -9.70 0.17 -13.21
C TRP A 16 -8.31 0.48 -12.66
N THR A 17 -8.11 1.64 -12.01
CA THR A 17 -6.84 1.98 -11.36
C THR A 17 -6.47 0.98 -10.28
N MET A 18 -7.43 0.53 -9.46
CA MET A 18 -7.20 -0.54 -8.48
C MET A 18 -6.74 -1.83 -9.18
N MET A 19 -7.45 -2.29 -10.20
CA MET A 19 -7.10 -3.54 -10.88
C MET A 19 -5.76 -3.47 -11.60
N THR A 20 -5.49 -2.38 -12.31
CA THR A 20 -4.20 -2.15 -12.97
C THR A 20 -3.07 -2.12 -11.93
N CYS A 21 -3.22 -1.39 -10.83
CA CYS A 21 -2.17 -1.28 -9.82
C CYS A 21 -1.97 -2.58 -9.04
N ASN A 22 -3.02 -3.29 -8.63
CA ASN A 22 -2.85 -4.48 -7.79
C ASN A 22 -2.56 -5.75 -8.61
N VAL A 23 -3.03 -5.86 -9.85
CA VAL A 23 -2.83 -7.05 -10.68
C VAL A 23 -1.57 -6.93 -11.53
N ILE A 24 -1.28 -5.76 -12.12
CA ILE A 24 -0.12 -5.63 -13.02
C ILE A 24 1.19 -5.49 -12.24
N SER A 25 1.20 -4.77 -11.11
CA SER A 25 2.42 -4.58 -10.31
C SER A 25 3.12 -5.88 -9.91
N PRO A 26 2.44 -6.92 -9.37
CA PRO A 26 3.11 -8.18 -9.05
C PRO A 26 3.62 -8.92 -10.30
N GLN A 27 2.95 -8.78 -11.45
CA GLN A 27 3.38 -9.45 -12.69
C GLN A 27 4.70 -8.88 -13.21
N LEU A 28 4.96 -7.59 -13.00
CA LEU A 28 6.24 -6.96 -13.37
C LEU A 28 7.43 -7.52 -12.54
N PHE A 29 7.19 -8.06 -11.34
CA PHE A 29 8.24 -8.63 -10.49
C PHE A 29 8.71 -10.02 -10.91
N TRP A 30 8.04 -10.71 -11.85
CA TRP A 30 8.56 -11.94 -12.45
C TRP A 30 9.86 -11.70 -13.24
N ILE A 31 10.06 -10.49 -13.74
CA ILE A 31 11.27 -10.12 -14.47
C ILE A 31 12.40 -9.87 -13.46
N ARG A 32 13.38 -10.76 -13.44
CA ARG A 32 14.52 -10.74 -12.50
C ARG A 32 15.31 -9.43 -12.52
N ARG A 33 15.36 -8.76 -13.68
CA ARG A 33 16.03 -7.46 -13.88
C ARG A 33 15.31 -6.32 -13.17
N LEU A 34 13.98 -6.34 -13.15
CA LEU A 34 13.16 -5.31 -12.52
C LEU A 34 13.18 -5.44 -11.00
N ARG A 35 13.07 -6.68 -10.47
CA ARG A 35 13.08 -6.94 -9.03
C ARG A 35 14.41 -6.56 -8.33
N ARG A 36 15.54 -6.63 -9.03
CA ARG A 36 16.86 -6.29 -8.46
C ARG A 36 17.20 -4.80 -8.56
N SER A 37 16.38 -4.00 -9.23
CA SER A 37 16.59 -2.56 -9.33
C SER A 37 15.95 -1.87 -8.13
N LEU A 38 16.75 -1.23 -7.28
CA LEU A 38 16.25 -0.47 -6.11
C LEU A 38 15.30 0.65 -6.52
N GLY A 39 15.64 1.41 -7.58
CA GLY A 39 14.80 2.51 -8.07
C GLY A 39 13.46 2.03 -8.60
N PHE A 40 13.43 0.90 -9.31
CA PHE A 40 12.18 0.31 -9.79
C PHE A 40 11.32 -0.18 -8.62
N THR A 41 11.90 -0.93 -7.68
CA THR A 41 11.17 -1.45 -6.52
C THR A 41 10.64 -0.32 -5.62
N PHE A 42 11.37 0.79 -5.47
CA PHE A 42 10.91 1.96 -4.73
C PHE A 42 9.73 2.67 -5.41
N PHE A 43 9.80 2.90 -6.73
CA PHE A 43 8.66 3.47 -7.45
C PHE A 43 7.43 2.54 -7.39
N MET A 44 7.66 1.23 -7.54
CA MET A 44 6.57 0.25 -7.52
C MET A 44 5.91 0.12 -6.15
N SER A 45 6.65 0.31 -5.04
CA SER A 45 6.06 0.27 -3.69
C SER A 45 5.06 1.42 -3.47
N ILE A 46 5.31 2.61 -4.04
CA ILE A 46 4.37 3.73 -4.00
C ILE A 46 3.09 3.38 -4.77
N VAL A 47 3.24 2.86 -6.00
CA VAL A 47 2.11 2.46 -6.85
C VAL A 47 1.23 1.40 -6.17
N VAL A 48 1.85 0.39 -5.55
CA VAL A 48 1.13 -0.67 -4.82
C VAL A 48 0.39 -0.10 -3.61
N ASN A 49 1.01 0.78 -2.81
CA ASN A 49 0.31 1.41 -1.68
C ASN A 49 -0.92 2.22 -2.13
N ILE A 50 -0.79 2.98 -3.23
CA ILE A 50 -1.92 3.70 -3.83
C ILE A 50 -3.00 2.71 -4.30
N GLY A 51 -2.62 1.62 -4.96
CA GLY A 51 -3.55 0.58 -5.42
C GLY A 51 -4.34 -0.09 -4.29
N MET A 52 -3.67 -0.43 -3.19
CA MET A 52 -4.32 -0.98 -1.99
C MET A 52 -5.26 0.00 -1.32
N TRP A 53 -4.91 1.30 -1.32
CA TRP A 53 -5.81 2.34 -0.83
C TRP A 53 -7.06 2.45 -1.71
N PHE A 54 -6.90 2.45 -3.04
CA PHE A 54 -8.03 2.44 -3.98
C PHE A 54 -8.90 1.19 -3.84
N GLU A 55 -8.34 0.03 -3.53
CA GLU A 55 -9.13 -1.17 -3.23
C GLU A 55 -10.09 -0.94 -2.07
N ARG A 56 -9.60 -0.39 -0.96
CA ARG A 56 -10.44 -0.09 0.21
C ARG A 56 -11.49 0.98 -0.12
N TYR A 57 -11.09 2.03 -0.85
CA TYR A 57 -12.03 3.07 -1.31
C TYR A 57 -13.15 2.49 -2.17
N VAL A 58 -12.81 1.68 -3.17
CA VAL A 58 -13.77 1.06 -4.09
C VAL A 58 -14.70 0.11 -3.35
N ILE A 59 -14.18 -0.76 -2.49
CA ILE A 59 -15.02 -1.71 -1.72
C ILE A 59 -16.05 -0.96 -0.88
N ILE A 60 -15.67 0.11 -0.18
CA ILE A 60 -16.57 0.84 0.73
C ILE A 60 -17.55 1.70 -0.06
N VAL A 61 -17.05 2.61 -0.91
CA VAL A 61 -17.88 3.63 -1.58
C VAL A 61 -18.83 3.01 -2.60
N THR A 62 -18.37 2.05 -3.39
CA THR A 62 -19.25 1.45 -4.41
C THR A 62 -20.30 0.51 -3.82
N SER A 63 -20.08 -0.01 -2.60
CA SER A 63 -21.09 -0.81 -1.89
C SER A 63 -22.15 0.07 -1.22
N LEU A 64 -21.79 1.28 -0.78
CA LEU A 64 -22.71 2.19 -0.09
C LEU A 64 -23.48 3.13 -1.04
N HIS A 65 -22.89 3.51 -2.17
CA HIS A 65 -23.51 4.44 -3.14
C HIS A 65 -24.82 3.90 -3.75
N ARG A 66 -24.93 2.57 -3.91
CA ARG A 66 -26.09 1.90 -4.51
C ARG A 66 -26.55 0.76 -3.62
N ASP A 67 -27.43 1.08 -2.68
CA ASP A 67 -28.06 0.08 -1.82
C ASP A 67 -29.38 -0.45 -2.41
N TYR A 68 -30.06 -1.35 -1.68
CA TYR A 68 -31.28 -2.05 -2.11
C TYR A 68 -32.43 -1.13 -2.53
N VAL A 69 -32.51 0.09 -1.99
CA VAL A 69 -33.59 1.05 -2.28
C VAL A 69 -33.11 2.14 -3.25
N PRO A 70 -33.70 2.27 -4.45
CA PRO A 70 -33.26 3.24 -5.46
C PRO A 70 -33.35 4.71 -5.04
N SER A 71 -34.25 5.05 -4.12
CA SER A 71 -34.42 6.42 -3.62
C SER A 71 -33.26 6.91 -2.76
N SER A 72 -32.45 6.00 -2.20
CA SER A 72 -31.33 6.33 -1.30
C SER A 72 -29.98 6.42 -2.01
N TRP A 73 -29.97 6.36 -3.34
CA TRP A 73 -28.76 6.40 -4.14
C TRP A 73 -28.12 7.80 -4.12
N THR A 74 -26.91 7.92 -3.56
CA THR A 74 -26.24 9.22 -3.36
C THR A 74 -24.74 9.15 -3.64
N MET A 75 -24.20 10.12 -4.38
CA MET A 75 -22.78 10.17 -4.75
C MET A 75 -21.92 10.71 -3.61
N PHE A 76 -20.74 10.12 -3.41
CA PHE A 76 -19.75 10.58 -2.46
C PHE A 76 -18.73 11.48 -3.16
N HIS A 77 -18.59 12.70 -2.67
CA HIS A 77 -17.55 13.63 -3.08
C HIS A 77 -16.75 14.02 -1.83
N PRO A 78 -15.45 13.68 -1.75
CA PRO A 78 -14.63 14.05 -0.62
C PRO A 78 -14.48 15.57 -0.55
N THR A 79 -14.56 16.10 0.67
CA THR A 79 -14.32 17.51 0.95
C THR A 79 -12.83 17.77 1.19
N PHE A 80 -12.43 19.05 1.18
CA PHE A 80 -11.05 19.43 1.49
C PHE A 80 -10.62 18.97 2.90
N VAL A 81 -11.57 18.91 3.84
CA VAL A 81 -11.32 18.44 5.21
C VAL A 81 -10.93 16.96 5.22
N ASP A 82 -11.61 16.12 4.44
CA ASP A 82 -11.31 14.68 4.34
C ASP A 82 -9.88 14.43 3.83
N VAL A 83 -9.48 15.19 2.80
CA VAL A 83 -8.12 15.13 2.24
C VAL A 83 -7.10 15.69 3.24
N GLY A 84 -7.43 16.78 3.93
CA GLY A 84 -6.59 17.39 4.96
C GLY A 84 -6.32 16.46 6.13
N VAL A 85 -7.34 15.72 6.60
CA VAL A 85 -7.19 14.71 7.65
C VAL A 85 -6.31 13.56 7.16
N PHE A 86 -6.50 13.09 5.93
CA PHE A 86 -5.66 12.03 5.35
C PHE A 86 -4.18 12.43 5.24
N ILE A 87 -3.89 13.64 4.75
CA ILE A 87 -2.52 14.17 4.70
C ILE A 87 -1.98 14.38 6.11
N GLY A 88 -2.82 14.83 7.05
CA GLY A 88 -2.49 15.01 8.45
C GLY A 88 -2.02 13.72 9.13
N THR A 89 -2.70 12.59 8.89
CA THR A 89 -2.29 11.30 9.46
C THR A 89 -0.95 10.82 8.89
N ILE A 90 -0.67 11.06 7.60
CA ILE A 90 0.63 10.80 6.99
C ILE A 90 1.72 11.66 7.67
N GLY A 91 1.45 12.94 7.90
CA GLY A 91 2.36 13.85 8.60
C GLY A 91 2.65 13.40 10.04
N ILE A 92 1.63 13.01 10.79
CA ILE A 92 1.78 12.47 12.15
C ILE A 92 2.62 11.18 12.13
N PHE A 93 2.34 10.28 11.19
CA PHE A 93 3.11 9.04 11.03
C PHE A 93 4.61 9.32 10.82
N PHE A 94 4.95 10.20 9.87
CA PHE A 94 6.35 10.54 9.62
C PHE A 94 6.99 11.28 10.80
N THR A 95 6.24 12.16 11.48
CA THR A 95 6.75 12.89 12.64
C THR A 95 7.13 11.93 13.76
N LEU A 96 6.24 10.99 14.11
CA LEU A 96 6.48 9.98 15.13
C LEU A 96 7.57 8.99 14.71
N PHE A 97 7.59 8.58 13.44
CA PHE A 97 8.62 7.68 12.91
C PHE A 97 10.02 8.31 12.93
N LEU A 98 10.14 9.58 12.52
CA LEU A 98 11.41 10.31 12.57
C LEU A 98 11.86 10.56 14.01
N LEU A 99 10.93 10.85 14.91
CA LEU A 99 11.20 10.96 16.34
C LEU A 99 11.73 9.64 16.89
N PHE A 100 11.07 8.52 16.58
CA PHE A 100 11.52 7.19 16.96
C PHE A 100 12.93 6.89 16.43
N ALA A 101 13.18 7.14 15.14
CA ALA A 101 14.48 6.90 14.51
C ALA A 101 15.63 7.74 15.11
N ARG A 102 15.30 8.90 15.70
CA ARG A 102 16.28 9.76 16.38
C ARG A 102 16.57 9.32 17.82
N PHE A 103 15.55 8.89 18.56
CA PHE A 103 15.67 8.59 19.99
C PHE A 103 15.96 7.13 20.31
N PHE A 104 15.57 6.19 19.44
CA PHE A 104 15.73 4.75 19.65
C PHE A 104 16.67 4.13 18.60
N PRO A 105 17.41 3.06 18.97
CA PRO A 105 18.20 2.32 18.00
C PRO A 105 17.26 1.61 17.01
N VAL A 106 17.40 1.92 15.72
CA VAL A 106 16.55 1.39 14.63
C VAL A 106 16.77 -0.12 14.41
N LEU A 107 17.88 -0.67 14.90
CA LEU A 107 18.27 -2.07 14.73
C LEU A 107 18.29 -2.82 16.06
N ALA A 108 17.76 -4.04 16.07
CA ALA A 108 17.82 -4.95 17.20
C ALA A 108 19.25 -5.53 17.36
N LEU A 109 20.11 -4.83 18.08
CA LEU A 109 21.53 -5.19 18.24
C LEU A 109 21.74 -6.57 18.87
N ASN A 110 20.85 -7.01 19.76
CA ASN A 110 20.97 -8.32 20.41
C ASN A 110 20.74 -9.47 19.43
N GLU A 111 19.77 -9.34 18.52
CA GLU A 111 19.48 -10.34 17.48
C GLU A 111 20.56 -10.34 16.39
N LEU A 112 21.05 -9.16 15.99
CA LEU A 112 22.13 -9.07 15.01
C LEU A 112 23.39 -9.79 15.50
N LYS A 113 23.73 -9.65 16.78
CA LYS A 113 24.90 -10.33 17.38
C LYS A 113 24.76 -11.85 17.40
N SER A 114 23.57 -12.39 17.68
CA SER A 114 23.36 -13.84 17.67
C SER A 114 23.44 -14.42 16.25
N ILE A 115 22.85 -13.74 15.26
CA ILE A 115 22.91 -14.16 13.85
C ILE A 115 24.35 -14.10 13.31
N LEU A 116 25.10 -13.04 13.60
CA LEU A 116 26.50 -12.90 13.19
C LEU A 116 27.38 -14.01 13.76
N LYS A 117 27.15 -14.40 15.02
CA LYS A 117 27.87 -15.51 15.65
C LYS A 117 27.59 -16.85 14.95
N ILE A 118 26.31 -17.16 14.72
CA ILE A 118 25.89 -18.39 14.04
C ILE A 118 26.42 -18.44 12.61
N SER A 119 26.26 -17.36 11.83
CA SER A 119 26.73 -17.29 10.45
C SER A 119 28.25 -17.37 10.34
N GLY A 120 28.99 -16.79 11.30
CA GLY A 120 30.45 -16.85 11.35
C GLY A 120 30.98 -18.24 11.74
N GLU A 121 30.32 -18.92 12.69
CA GLU A 121 30.64 -20.30 13.05
C GLU A 121 30.37 -21.27 11.90
N GLU A 122 29.29 -21.09 11.13
CA GLU A 122 29.00 -21.90 9.95
C GLU A 122 30.05 -21.73 8.84
N TYR A 123 30.51 -20.49 8.60
CA TYR A 123 31.57 -20.23 7.62
C TYR A 123 32.88 -20.91 8.02
N LYS A 124 33.27 -20.81 9.30
CA LYS A 124 34.51 -21.41 9.81
C LYS A 124 34.51 -22.95 9.81
N ASN A 125 33.35 -23.60 9.91
CA ASN A 125 33.24 -25.06 9.86
C ASN A 125 33.15 -25.63 8.43
N LYS A 126 33.00 -24.77 7.41
CA LYS A 126 32.97 -25.15 6.00
C LYS A 126 34.35 -25.12 5.33
N ASP A 127 35.31 -24.42 5.93
CA ASP A 127 36.74 -24.42 5.58
C ASP A 127 37.51 -25.52 6.35
#